data_AF-S8FKL8-F1
#
_entry.id   AF-S8FKL8-F1
#
_cell.length_a   1.000
_cell.length_b   1.000
_cell.length_c   1.000
_cell.angle_alpha   90.00
_cell.angle_beta   90.00
_cell.angle_gamma   90.00
#
_symmetry.space_group_name_H-M   'P 1'
#
loop_
_entity.id
_entity.type
_entity.pdbx_description
1 polymer ?
#
loop_
_entity_poly.entity_id
_entity_poly.type
_entity_poly.pdbx_seq_one_letter_code
_entity_poly.pdbx_strand_id
1 'polypeptide(L)'
;MARGGYKIKRGGGRSLSKHLELDENGTAVSTDKWARRDKAIDEDSDEDEDEEESEEESEEEAVEGSSATQPQQELTRAERRELKKKKGQQEQKLENEDDDSDAEPILANPNIAAGKKLAISDIGSARELTRREREEKDKKEAKERYWKLHEQGKTEEAKADLARLAKIRAEREAAQAKRKAEADAKASELEAKKREAAAKGKRI
;
A
#
# COMPACT_ATOMS: atom_id res chain seq x y z
N MET A 1 -59.95 40.28 1.29
CA MET A 1 -58.97 39.19 1.39
C MET A 1 -57.62 39.70 0.90
N ALA A 2 -56.77 40.21 1.81
CA ALA A 2 -55.46 40.72 1.46
C ALA A 2 -54.47 39.55 1.40
N ARG A 3 -53.98 39.19 0.20
CA ARG A 3 -52.90 38.22 0.04
C ARG A 3 -51.58 38.93 0.31
N GLY A 4 -51.00 38.68 1.49
CA GLY A 4 -49.71 39.24 1.89
C GLY A 4 -48.59 38.83 0.92
N GLY A 5 -47.88 39.82 0.40
CA GLY A 5 -46.74 39.64 -0.50
C GLY A 5 -45.50 39.18 0.25
N TYR A 6 -45.32 37.87 0.39
CA TYR A 6 -44.03 37.30 0.79
C TYR A 6 -43.05 37.42 -0.37
N LYS A 7 -41.99 38.22 -0.21
CA LYS A 7 -40.85 38.22 -1.13
C LYS A 7 -40.13 36.88 -0.99
N ILE A 8 -40.40 35.95 -1.89
CA ILE A 8 -39.64 34.71 -2.03
C ILE A 8 -38.22 35.13 -2.43
N LYS A 9 -37.29 35.18 -1.47
CA LYS A 9 -35.87 35.33 -1.78
C LYS A 9 -35.46 34.06 -2.52
N ARG A 10 -35.36 34.11 -3.85
CA ARG A 10 -34.73 33.03 -4.63
C ARG A 10 -33.30 32.90 -4.10
N GLY A 11 -32.99 31.74 -3.55
CA GLY A 11 -31.71 31.46 -2.91
C GLY A 11 -30.55 31.84 -3.83
N GLY A 12 -29.57 32.55 -3.27
CA GLY A 12 -28.35 32.92 -3.99
C GLY A 12 -27.65 31.66 -4.48
N GLY A 13 -27.29 31.63 -5.77
CA GLY A 13 -26.65 30.49 -6.41
C GLY A 13 -25.35 30.09 -5.72
N ARG A 14 -25.09 28.78 -5.61
CA ARG A 14 -23.85 28.24 -5.04
C ARG A 14 -22.71 28.46 -6.05
N SER A 15 -21.69 29.22 -5.68
CA SER A 15 -20.50 29.45 -6.52
C SER A 15 -19.46 28.37 -6.28
N LEU A 16 -19.49 27.31 -7.10
CA LEU A 16 -18.57 26.16 -6.98
C LEU A 16 -17.17 26.42 -7.56
N SER A 17 -16.99 27.49 -8.34
CA SER A 17 -15.73 27.81 -9.03
C SER A 17 -14.89 28.89 -8.34
N LYS A 18 -15.33 29.41 -7.18
CA LYS A 18 -14.69 30.57 -6.55
C LYS A 18 -13.35 30.24 -5.87
N HIS A 19 -13.14 28.97 -5.55
CA HIS A 19 -11.96 28.46 -4.83
C HIS A 19 -11.26 27.33 -5.61
N LEU A 20 -11.40 27.33 -6.94
CA LEU A 20 -10.75 26.36 -7.83
C LEU A 20 -9.75 27.08 -8.74
N GLU A 21 -8.50 26.61 -8.76
CA GLU A 21 -7.45 27.05 -9.67
C GLU A 21 -7.07 25.91 -10.62
N LEU A 22 -6.63 26.22 -11.83
CA LEU A 22 -6.20 25.21 -12.81
C LEU A 22 -4.71 24.92 -12.61
N ASP A 23 -4.39 23.66 -12.34
CA ASP A 23 -3.00 23.19 -12.29
C ASP A 23 -2.37 23.16 -13.69
N GLU A 24 -1.05 22.95 -13.75
CA GLU A 24 -0.27 22.83 -15.00
C GLU A 24 -0.81 21.75 -15.97
N ASN A 25 -1.55 20.78 -15.43
CA ASN A 25 -2.21 19.72 -16.19
C ASN A 25 -3.63 20.08 -16.68
N GLY A 26 -4.10 21.31 -16.42
CA GLY A 26 -5.45 21.78 -16.77
C GLY A 26 -6.57 21.24 -15.88
N THR A 27 -6.23 20.67 -14.72
CA THR A 27 -7.19 20.12 -13.75
C THR A 27 -7.54 21.18 -12.72
N ALA A 28 -8.84 21.37 -12.44
CA ALA A 28 -9.30 22.33 -11.43
C ALA A 28 -9.10 21.75 -10.02
N VAL A 29 -8.22 22.37 -9.22
CA VAL A 29 -7.87 21.96 -7.87
C VAL A 29 -8.28 23.03 -6.86
N SER A 30 -8.79 22.58 -5.70
CA SER A 30 -9.21 23.47 -4.62
C SER A 30 -8.01 24.21 -4.00
N THR A 31 -8.14 25.53 -3.90
CA THR A 31 -7.19 26.40 -3.19
C THR A 31 -7.39 26.35 -1.68
N ASP A 32 -8.51 25.81 -1.21
CA ASP A 32 -8.83 25.78 0.22
C ASP A 32 -7.99 24.71 0.93
N LYS A 33 -7.21 25.18 1.91
CA LYS A 33 -6.28 24.35 2.70
C LYS A 33 -6.98 23.22 3.48
N TRP A 34 -8.27 23.36 3.76
CA TRP A 34 -9.09 22.35 4.42
C TRP A 34 -9.65 21.29 3.47
N ALA A 35 -9.88 21.61 2.20
CA ALA A 35 -10.31 20.60 1.21
C ALA A 35 -9.23 19.54 0.98
N ARG A 36 -7.95 19.90 1.17
CA ARG A 36 -6.83 18.94 1.15
C ARG A 36 -6.81 17.99 2.34
N ARG A 37 -7.40 18.37 3.48
CA ARG A 37 -7.45 17.55 4.70
C ARG A 37 -8.61 16.56 4.68
N ASP A 38 -9.77 16.98 4.17
CA ASP A 38 -10.92 16.09 4.05
C ASP A 38 -10.67 14.97 3.02
N LYS A 39 -9.92 15.27 1.94
CA LYS A 39 -9.50 14.22 0.99
C LYS A 39 -8.50 13.22 1.59
N ALA A 40 -7.70 13.63 2.57
CA ALA A 40 -6.76 12.73 3.26
C ALA A 40 -7.43 11.83 4.31
N ILE A 41 -8.67 12.13 4.72
CA ILE A 41 -9.44 11.33 5.69
C ILE A 41 -10.22 10.21 4.98
N ASP A 42 -10.57 10.38 3.70
CA ASP A 42 -11.33 9.40 2.90
C ASP A 42 -10.44 8.28 2.32
N GLU A 43 -9.12 8.40 2.40
CA GLU A 43 -8.15 7.40 1.92
C GLU A 43 -7.54 6.54 3.06
N ASP A 44 -7.91 6.78 4.32
CA ASP A 44 -7.29 6.15 5.51
C ASP A 44 -8.33 5.53 6.48
N SER A 45 -9.53 5.21 5.99
CA SER A 45 -10.64 4.65 6.79
C SER A 45 -11.21 3.35 6.21
N ASP A 46 -10.34 2.45 5.74
CA ASP A 46 -10.71 1.07 5.35
C ASP A 46 -9.60 0.06 5.72
N GLU A 47 -9.00 0.20 6.91
CA GLU A 47 -8.11 -0.85 7.47
C GLU A 47 -8.16 -0.86 9.00
N ASP A 48 -9.09 -1.67 9.56
CA ASP A 48 -9.10 -2.33 10.88
C ASP A 48 -10.49 -2.96 11.04
N GLU A 49 -10.75 -4.16 11.55
CA GLU A 49 -9.98 -5.22 12.20
C GLU A 49 -10.94 -6.45 12.29
N ASP A 50 -10.38 -7.66 12.42
CA ASP A 50 -10.99 -9.00 12.45
C ASP A 50 -12.32 -9.21 13.24
N GLU A 51 -13.13 -10.19 12.80
CA GLU A 51 -13.57 -11.28 13.70
C GLU A 51 -14.03 -12.53 12.93
N GLU A 52 -13.34 -13.64 13.19
CA GLU A 52 -13.61 -14.98 12.65
C GLU A 52 -14.92 -15.57 13.19
N GLU A 53 -15.73 -16.11 12.29
CA GLU A 53 -16.64 -17.21 12.60
C GLU A 53 -16.72 -18.13 11.37
N SER A 54 -15.79 -19.09 11.29
CA SER A 54 -15.85 -20.19 10.33
C SER A 54 -16.17 -21.47 11.08
N GLU A 55 -17.47 -21.71 11.30
CA GLU A 55 -17.99 -23.06 11.49
C GLU A 55 -17.74 -23.85 10.21
N GLU A 56 -16.90 -24.89 10.28
CA GLU A 56 -17.02 -26.00 9.34
C GLU A 56 -16.88 -27.34 10.08
N GLU A 57 -18.03 -28.01 10.14
CA GLU A 57 -18.24 -29.44 10.31
C GLU A 57 -17.77 -30.18 9.03
N SER A 58 -17.50 -31.50 9.14
CA SER A 58 -17.34 -32.48 8.03
C SER A 58 -15.90 -32.60 7.50
N GLU A 59 -15.32 -33.76 7.20
CA GLU A 59 -15.67 -35.18 7.33
C GLU A 59 -14.34 -35.93 7.48
N GLU A 60 -14.39 -37.17 7.95
CA GLU A 60 -13.33 -38.15 7.77
C GLU A 60 -13.01 -38.35 6.28
N GLU A 61 -11.73 -38.38 5.91
CA GLU A 61 -11.26 -39.20 4.78
C GLU A 61 -9.79 -39.56 5.02
N ALA A 62 -9.55 -40.86 5.06
CA ALA A 62 -8.25 -41.47 5.26
C ALA A 62 -7.53 -41.55 3.91
N VAL A 63 -6.34 -40.97 3.78
CA VAL A 63 -5.39 -41.38 2.73
C VAL A 63 -3.94 -41.29 3.21
N GLU A 64 -3.26 -42.40 2.99
CA GLU A 64 -1.87 -42.73 3.31
C GLU A 64 -0.83 -41.82 2.65
N GLY A 65 0.34 -41.64 3.28
CA GLY A 65 1.54 -41.24 2.54
C GLY A 65 2.66 -40.50 3.30
N SER A 66 3.46 -41.24 4.06
CA SER A 66 4.91 -41.05 4.36
C SER A 66 5.52 -39.63 4.49
N SER A 67 6.09 -39.31 5.66
CA SER A 67 7.56 -39.37 5.88
C SER A 67 7.98 -38.83 7.26
N ALA A 68 8.96 -39.51 7.84
CA ALA A 68 9.44 -39.43 9.21
C ALA A 68 10.04 -38.06 9.64
N THR A 69 9.90 -37.72 10.93
CA THR A 69 10.98 -37.77 11.96
C THR A 69 10.76 -36.73 13.06
N GLN A 70 10.24 -37.12 14.23
CA GLN A 70 10.60 -36.71 15.61
C GLN A 70 9.50 -37.24 16.57
N PRO A 71 9.82 -37.96 17.66
CA PRO A 71 8.82 -38.24 18.69
C PRO A 71 8.66 -36.99 19.56
N GLN A 72 7.78 -36.08 19.15
CA GLN A 72 7.21 -35.13 20.10
C GLN A 72 6.35 -35.97 21.06
N GLN A 73 6.69 -35.97 22.35
CA GLN A 73 5.82 -36.54 23.37
C GLN A 73 4.45 -35.88 23.23
N GLU A 74 3.47 -36.62 22.71
CA GLU A 74 2.08 -36.17 22.60
C GLU A 74 1.51 -36.11 24.01
N LEU A 75 1.79 -35.01 24.70
CA LEU A 75 1.13 -34.68 25.96
C LEU A 75 -0.37 -34.65 25.67
N THR A 76 -1.10 -35.45 26.43
CA THR A 76 -2.54 -35.56 26.27
C THR A 76 -3.19 -34.18 26.48
N ARG A 77 -4.38 -33.97 25.90
CA ARG A 77 -5.10 -32.69 26.03
C ARG A 77 -5.31 -32.25 27.48
N ALA A 78 -5.36 -33.21 28.40
CA ALA A 78 -5.42 -32.99 29.85
C ALA A 78 -4.12 -32.40 30.40
N GLU A 79 -2.97 -33.00 30.08
CA GLU A 79 -1.65 -32.54 30.54
C GLU A 79 -1.31 -31.14 30.01
N ARG A 80 -1.68 -30.82 28.77
CA ARG A 80 -1.55 -29.45 28.22
C ARG A 80 -2.37 -28.43 28.99
N ARG A 81 -3.59 -28.77 29.42
CA ARG A 81 -4.45 -27.88 30.21
C ARG A 81 -3.88 -27.65 31.61
N GLU A 82 -3.32 -28.68 32.22
CA GLU A 82 -2.68 -28.56 33.54
C GLU A 82 -1.40 -27.73 33.50
N LEU A 83 -0.57 -27.88 32.47
CA LEU A 83 0.62 -27.05 32.27
C LEU A 83 0.26 -25.58 32.04
N LYS A 84 -0.80 -25.30 31.27
CA LYS A 84 -1.30 -23.93 31.07
C LYS A 84 -1.84 -23.34 32.38
N LYS A 85 -2.54 -24.13 33.20
CA LYS A 85 -3.04 -23.71 34.51
C LYS A 85 -1.91 -23.45 35.51
N LYS A 86 -0.87 -24.30 35.54
CA LYS A 86 0.32 -24.10 36.37
C LYS A 86 1.12 -22.86 35.95
N LYS A 87 1.25 -22.61 34.65
CA LYS A 87 1.91 -21.41 34.12
C LYS A 87 1.17 -20.12 34.52
N GLY A 88 -0.16 -20.10 34.39
CA GLY A 88 -0.98 -18.96 34.82
C GLY A 88 -0.92 -18.70 36.33
N GLN A 89 -0.83 -19.74 37.15
CA GLN A 89 -0.64 -19.60 38.60
C GLN A 89 0.75 -19.09 38.98
N GLN A 90 1.77 -19.37 38.16
CA GLN A 90 3.13 -18.88 38.36
C GLN A 90 3.26 -17.41 37.95
N GLU A 91 2.61 -16.99 36.86
CA GLU A 91 2.50 -15.58 36.46
C GLU A 91 1.75 -14.76 37.53
N GLN A 92 0.63 -15.26 38.06
CA GLN A 92 -0.10 -14.57 39.14
C GLN A 92 0.67 -14.49 40.47
N LYS A 93 1.60 -15.42 40.74
CA LYS A 93 2.48 -15.33 41.92
C LYS A 93 3.61 -14.32 41.72
N LEU A 94 4.14 -14.20 40.51
CA LEU A 94 5.16 -13.19 40.18
C LEU A 94 4.56 -11.78 40.20
N GLU A 95 3.30 -11.62 39.81
CA GLU A 95 2.60 -10.33 39.81
C GLU A 95 2.22 -9.83 41.22
N ASN A 96 2.14 -10.71 42.23
CA ASN A 96 1.85 -10.34 43.62
C ASN A 96 3.11 -10.17 44.50
N GLU A 97 4.31 -10.50 44.01
CA GLU A 97 5.57 -10.28 44.73
C GLU A 97 6.24 -8.93 44.42
N ASP A 98 5.74 -8.17 43.44
CA ASP A 98 6.27 -6.87 43.02
C ASP A 98 5.56 -5.64 43.63
N ASP A 99 4.52 -5.81 44.46
CA ASP A 99 3.72 -4.70 45.05
C ASP A 99 4.03 -4.40 46.53
N ASP A 100 5.13 -4.94 47.08
CA ASP A 100 5.57 -4.68 48.46
C ASP A 100 7.00 -4.09 48.50
N SER A 101 7.19 -2.97 47.79
CA SER A 101 8.40 -2.15 47.90
C SER A 101 8.04 -0.67 47.91
N ASP A 102 7.60 -0.22 49.08
CA ASP A 102 7.41 1.18 49.47
C ASP A 102 8.77 1.91 49.58
N ALA A 103 9.50 2.00 48.47
CA ALA A 103 10.75 2.73 48.34
C ALA A 103 10.78 3.48 47.01
N GLU A 104 10.61 4.79 47.13
CA GLU A 104 10.96 5.89 46.22
C GLU A 104 11.50 5.53 44.81
N PRO A 105 11.04 6.22 43.74
CA PRO A 105 11.57 6.02 42.38
C PRO A 105 12.98 6.59 42.25
N ILE A 106 13.97 5.89 42.80
CA ILE A 106 15.39 6.19 42.59
C ILE A 106 15.71 5.71 41.18
N LEU A 107 15.74 6.67 40.25
CA LEU A 107 16.38 6.61 38.93
C LEU A 107 17.14 5.29 38.67
N ALA A 108 16.48 4.36 37.98
CA ALA A 108 17.14 3.15 37.49
C ALA A 108 18.28 3.56 36.55
N ASN A 109 19.53 3.46 37.02
CA ASN A 109 20.69 3.84 36.24
C ASN A 109 20.90 2.82 35.10
N PRO A 110 20.77 3.22 33.81
CA PRO A 110 20.87 2.31 32.67
C PRO A 110 22.27 1.70 32.48
N ASN A 111 23.29 2.20 33.20
CA ASN A 111 24.66 1.66 33.16
C ASN A 111 24.93 0.52 34.16
N ILE A 112 23.96 0.08 34.96
CA ILE A 112 24.12 -1.09 35.87
C ILE A 112 23.88 -2.42 35.12
N ALA A 113 23.67 -2.39 33.80
CA ALA A 113 23.62 -3.60 32.99
C ALA A 113 24.92 -4.39 33.20
N ALA A 114 24.82 -5.55 33.85
CA ALA A 114 25.91 -6.48 34.10
C ALA A 114 26.58 -6.87 32.78
N GLY A 115 27.61 -6.12 32.40
CA GLY A 115 28.33 -6.28 31.15
C GLY A 115 28.99 -7.64 31.09
N LYS A 116 28.61 -8.45 30.10
CA LYS A 116 29.30 -9.69 29.76
C LYS A 116 30.77 -9.33 29.49
N LYS A 117 31.69 -9.87 30.29
CA LYS A 117 33.13 -9.60 30.16
C LYS A 117 33.63 -10.15 28.82
N LEU A 118 33.97 -9.27 27.87
CA LEU A 118 34.59 -9.66 26.59
C LEU A 118 36.08 -9.93 26.81
N ALA A 119 36.61 -11.00 26.21
CA ALA A 119 38.02 -11.31 26.24
C ALA A 119 38.79 -10.42 25.24
N ILE A 120 40.05 -10.09 25.54
CA ILE A 120 40.90 -9.20 24.72
C ILE A 120 41.09 -9.74 23.29
N SER A 121 40.99 -11.06 23.11
CA SER A 121 41.02 -11.74 21.81
C SER A 121 39.79 -11.49 20.92
N ASP A 122 38.64 -11.12 21.49
CA ASP A 122 37.38 -10.90 20.76
C ASP A 122 37.22 -9.45 20.25
N ILE A 123 38.17 -8.57 20.55
CA ILE A 123 38.10 -7.15 20.19
C ILE A 123 38.44 -6.94 18.70
N GLY A 124 39.09 -7.91 18.05
CA GLY A 124 39.53 -7.83 16.65
C GLY A 124 38.90 -8.86 15.70
N SER A 125 38.13 -9.82 16.18
CA SER A 125 37.47 -10.81 15.35
C SER A 125 36.12 -10.28 14.85
N ALA A 126 35.86 -10.41 13.54
CA ALA A 126 34.56 -10.09 12.98
C ALA A 126 33.52 -11.00 13.64
N ARG A 127 32.70 -10.41 14.52
CA ARG A 127 31.68 -11.13 15.27
C ARG A 127 30.77 -11.83 14.28
N GLU A 128 30.79 -13.15 14.29
CA GLU A 128 29.90 -13.93 13.44
C GLU A 128 28.47 -13.53 13.74
N LEU A 129 27.76 -13.09 12.70
CA LEU A 129 26.37 -12.65 12.81
C LEU A 129 25.58 -13.75 13.49
N THR A 130 24.81 -13.36 14.51
CA THR A 130 23.92 -14.30 15.18
C THR A 130 22.95 -14.89 14.15
N ARG A 131 22.42 -16.09 14.39
CA ARG A 131 21.48 -16.74 13.46
C ARG A 131 20.33 -15.80 13.04
N ARG A 132 19.82 -15.03 13.99
CA ARG A 132 18.81 -13.99 13.77
C ARG A 132 19.32 -12.89 12.83
N GLU A 133 20.52 -12.38 13.05
CA GLU A 133 21.12 -11.36 12.19
C GLU A 133 21.42 -11.86 10.77
N ARG A 134 21.73 -13.15 10.59
CA ARG A 134 21.90 -13.75 9.25
C ARG A 134 20.56 -13.80 8.51
N GLU A 135 19.52 -14.35 9.16
CA GLU A 135 18.18 -14.44 8.59
C GLU A 135 17.60 -13.04 8.27
N GLU A 136 17.87 -12.03 9.11
CA GLU A 136 17.48 -10.64 8.84
C GLU A 136 18.22 -10.02 7.63
N LYS A 137 19.51 -10.32 7.46
CA LYS A 137 20.26 -9.87 6.28
C LYS A 137 19.76 -10.54 5.01
N ASP A 138 19.54 -11.85 5.05
CA ASP A 138 19.01 -12.59 3.89
C ASP A 138 17.62 -12.08 3.50
N LYS A 139 16.76 -11.76 4.49
CA LYS A 139 15.45 -11.14 4.25
C LYS A 139 15.57 -9.76 3.63
N LYS A 140 16.54 -8.94 4.06
CA LYS A 140 16.82 -7.62 3.46
C LYS A 140 17.33 -7.77 2.03
N GLU A 141 18.29 -8.66 1.79
CA GLU A 141 18.82 -8.94 0.46
C GLU A 141 17.75 -9.47 -0.50
N ALA A 142 16.84 -10.34 -0.02
CA ALA A 142 15.74 -10.84 -0.82
C ALA A 142 14.78 -9.72 -1.25
N LYS A 143 14.45 -8.80 -0.32
CA LYS A 143 13.64 -7.61 -0.61
C LYS A 143 14.34 -6.68 -1.61
N GLU A 144 15.63 -6.43 -1.43
CA GLU A 144 16.42 -5.61 -2.35
C GLU A 144 16.52 -6.24 -3.74
N ARG A 145 16.69 -7.57 -3.82
CA ARG A 145 16.67 -8.31 -5.09
C ARG A 145 15.31 -8.22 -5.76
N TYR A 146 14.21 -8.36 -4.99
CA TYR A 146 12.86 -8.19 -5.50
C TYR A 146 12.65 -6.78 -6.06
N TRP A 147 12.96 -5.74 -5.28
CA TRP A 147 12.86 -4.35 -5.73
C TRP A 147 13.71 -4.08 -6.95
N LYS A 148 14.95 -4.57 -6.99
CA LYS A 148 15.83 -4.45 -8.15
C LYS A 148 15.27 -5.14 -9.39
N LEU A 149 14.62 -6.29 -9.25
CA LEU A 149 13.95 -6.97 -10.35
C LEU A 149 12.66 -6.26 -10.79
N HIS A 150 11.94 -5.66 -9.83
CA HIS A 150 10.73 -4.90 -10.09
C HIS A 150 11.05 -3.60 -10.85
N GLU A 151 12.07 -2.86 -10.42
CA GLU A 151 12.60 -1.69 -11.14
C GLU A 151 13.08 -2.05 -12.56
N GLN A 152 13.67 -3.23 -12.74
CA GLN A 152 14.05 -3.75 -14.05
C GLN A 152 12.86 -4.18 -14.92
N GLY A 153 11.63 -4.18 -14.40
CA GLY A 153 10.46 -4.63 -15.12
C GLY A 153 10.40 -6.15 -15.32
N LYS A 154 11.10 -6.93 -14.47
CA LYS A 154 11.19 -8.40 -14.62
C LYS A 154 10.17 -9.15 -13.78
N THR A 155 9.64 -8.55 -12.73
CA THR A 155 8.52 -9.08 -11.95
C THR A 155 7.26 -9.12 -12.79
N GLU A 156 6.34 -10.03 -12.46
CA GLU A 156 5.08 -10.19 -13.21
C GLU A 156 4.21 -8.93 -13.14
N GLU A 157 4.18 -8.28 -11.97
CA GLU A 157 3.53 -6.98 -11.74
C GLU A 157 4.07 -5.90 -12.68
N ALA A 158 5.39 -5.68 -12.68
CA ALA A 158 6.00 -4.64 -13.49
C ALA A 158 5.87 -4.94 -15.00
N LYS A 159 5.90 -6.21 -15.40
CA LYS A 159 5.60 -6.62 -16.78
C LYS A 159 4.16 -6.29 -17.17
N ALA A 160 3.19 -6.55 -16.29
CA ALA A 160 1.80 -6.24 -16.54
C ALA A 160 1.58 -4.72 -16.71
N ASP A 161 2.20 -3.92 -15.86
CA ASP A 161 2.14 -2.46 -15.95
C ASP A 161 2.81 -1.93 -17.22
N LEU A 162 3.99 -2.45 -17.57
CA LEU A 162 4.64 -2.12 -18.84
C LEU A 162 3.78 -2.51 -20.05
N ALA A 163 3.12 -3.67 -20.00
CA ALA A 163 2.19 -4.10 -21.05
C ALA A 163 0.96 -3.19 -21.14
N ARG A 164 0.42 -2.74 -20.00
CA ARG A 164 -0.67 -1.76 -19.96
C ARG A 164 -0.24 -0.43 -20.58
N LEU A 165 0.93 0.08 -20.21
CA LEU A 165 1.49 1.30 -20.78
C LEU A 165 1.77 1.15 -22.28
N ALA A 166 2.25 -0.01 -22.73
CA ALA A 166 2.47 -0.29 -24.15
C ALA A 166 1.17 -0.24 -24.95
N LYS A 167 0.07 -0.81 -24.43
CA LYS A 167 -1.27 -0.71 -25.07
C LYS A 167 -1.70 0.75 -25.22
N ILE A 168 -1.57 1.56 -24.17
CA ILE A 168 -1.93 2.98 -24.21
C ILE A 168 -1.04 3.74 -25.21
N ARG A 169 0.26 3.45 -25.27
CA ARG A 169 1.16 4.06 -26.27
C ARG A 169 0.73 3.69 -27.69
N ALA A 170 0.42 2.42 -27.94
CA ALA A 170 -0.05 1.95 -29.24
C ALA A 170 -1.39 2.60 -29.65
N GLU A 171 -2.33 2.73 -28.72
CA GLU A 171 -3.61 3.41 -28.96
C GLU A 171 -3.41 4.90 -29.28
N ARG A 172 -2.53 5.58 -28.54
CA ARG A 172 -2.19 6.98 -28.80
C ARG A 172 -1.51 7.16 -30.14
N GLU A 173 -0.56 6.30 -30.48
CA GLU A 173 0.12 6.34 -31.78
C GLU A 173 -0.85 6.07 -32.93
N ALA A 174 -1.70 5.05 -32.81
CA ALA A 174 -2.73 4.77 -33.81
C ALA A 174 -3.73 5.93 -33.96
N ALA A 175 -4.15 6.56 -32.86
CA ALA A 175 -5.01 7.73 -32.90
C ALA A 175 -4.31 8.94 -33.55
N GLN A 176 -3.02 9.17 -33.25
CA GLN A 176 -2.23 10.22 -33.90
C GLN A 176 -2.03 9.94 -35.39
N ALA A 177 -1.76 8.69 -35.76
CA ALA A 177 -1.62 8.28 -37.16
C ALA A 177 -2.93 8.48 -37.93
N LYS A 178 -4.08 8.10 -37.35
CA LYS A 178 -5.41 8.37 -37.93
C LYS A 178 -5.66 9.86 -38.10
N ARG A 179 -5.38 10.68 -37.09
CA ARG A 179 -5.53 12.15 -37.17
C ARG A 179 -4.62 12.76 -38.24
N LYS A 180 -3.37 12.29 -38.36
CA LYS A 180 -2.44 12.74 -39.42
C LYS A 180 -2.95 12.34 -40.80
N ALA A 181 -3.35 11.08 -41.00
CA ALA A 181 -3.89 10.61 -42.27
C ALA A 181 -5.16 11.37 -42.69
N GLU A 182 -6.08 11.65 -41.77
CA GLU A 182 -7.26 12.47 -42.05
C GLU A 182 -6.91 13.92 -42.36
N ALA A 183 -5.91 14.50 -41.68
CA ALA A 183 -5.44 15.86 -41.95
C ALA A 183 -4.77 15.95 -43.33
N ASP A 184 -3.93 14.98 -43.68
CA ASP A 184 -3.25 14.90 -44.97
C ASP A 184 -4.25 14.67 -46.12
N ALA A 185 -5.25 13.82 -45.92
CA ALA A 185 -6.34 13.63 -46.88
C ALA A 185 -7.12 14.93 -47.10
N LYS A 186 -7.54 15.60 -46.03
CA LYS A 186 -8.23 16.91 -46.12
C LYS A 186 -7.34 17.97 -46.78
N ALA A 187 -6.05 18.02 -46.47
CA ALA A 187 -5.11 18.94 -47.10
C ALA A 187 -5.00 18.66 -48.61
N SER A 188 -4.87 17.40 -49.01
CA SER A 188 -4.80 17.01 -50.43
C SER A 188 -6.08 17.35 -51.20
N GLU A 189 -7.26 17.17 -50.60
CA GLU A 189 -8.54 17.57 -51.19
C GLU A 189 -8.65 19.09 -51.34
N LEU A 190 -8.23 19.84 -50.32
CA LEU A 190 -8.22 21.30 -50.38
C LEU A 190 -7.24 21.81 -51.42
N GLU A 191 -6.07 21.19 -51.55
CA GLU A 191 -5.12 21.49 -52.61
C GLU A 191 -5.67 21.16 -54.00
N ALA A 192 -6.30 20.00 -54.16
CA ALA A 192 -6.94 19.62 -55.42
C ALA A 192 -8.04 20.62 -55.81
N LYS A 193 -8.91 20.99 -54.86
CA LYS A 193 -9.96 22.02 -55.06
C LYS A 193 -9.35 23.38 -55.39
N LYS A 194 -8.27 23.80 -54.71
CA LYS A 194 -7.55 25.05 -55.00
C LYS A 194 -6.92 25.03 -56.40
N ARG A 195 -6.30 23.91 -56.80
CA ARG A 195 -5.71 23.74 -58.14
C ARG A 195 -6.77 23.77 -59.23
N GLU A 196 -7.91 23.11 -59.01
CA GLU A 196 -9.03 23.14 -59.95
C GLU A 196 -9.66 24.54 -60.07
N ALA A 197 -9.84 25.24 -58.95
CA ALA A 197 -10.32 26.63 -58.94
C ALA A 197 -9.34 27.58 -59.67
N ALA A 198 -8.03 27.43 -59.46
CA ALA A 198 -7.01 28.20 -60.16
C ALA A 198 -6.99 27.91 -61.67
N ALA A 199 -7.17 26.65 -62.08
CA ALA A 199 -7.27 26.27 -63.49
C ALA A 199 -8.53 26.83 -64.16
N LYS A 200 -9.66 26.86 -63.45
CA LYS A 200 -10.91 27.46 -63.93
C LYS A 200 -10.82 29.00 -64.04
N GLY A 201 -10.16 29.66 -63.09
CA GLY A 201 -9.97 31.12 -63.10
C GLY A 201 -8.93 31.64 -64.11
N LYS A 202 -8.07 30.77 -64.66
CA LYS A 202 -7.01 31.14 -65.62
C LYS A 202 -7.45 31.04 -67.09
N ARG A 203 -8.72 30.73 -67.37
CA ARG A 203 -9.29 30.80 -68.72
C ARG A 203 -9.63 32.25 -69.07
N ILE A 204 -8.68 32.96 -69.69
CA ILE A 204 -8.86 34.23 -70.42
C ILE A 204 -8.33 33.98 -71.83
#